data_AF-A0A2V8LF53-F1
#
_entry.id   AF-A0A2V8LF53-F1
#
_cell.length_a   1.000
_cell.length_b   1.000
_cell.length_c   1.000
_cell.angle_alpha   90.00
_cell.angle_beta   90.00
_cell.angle_gamma   90.00
#
_symmetry.space_group_name_H-M   'P 1'
#
loop_
_entity.id
_entity.type
_entity.pdbx_description
1 polymer ?
#
loop_
_entity_poly.entity_id
_entity_poly.type
_entity_poly.pdbx_seq_one_letter_code
_entity_poly.pdbx_strand_id
1 'polypeptide(L)'
;MVTLLTFTLAVCSLWFASAGNPAVRSISQEPSPDPPADFTKIYYLSANNTLIALPFEAGTTSVNVFQPASEDRVTRVRVSGRRAEKVLTNENLHFFVFVADRMDPPPHQLVRLAGGKSERSLKISVIKGRRGYAPFDGDNIRLERIILKRLHVEAGPNRFLFINYMQLRPLQPLPAGEYAIIGNSLADMATFRIK
;
A
#
# COMPACT_ATOMS: atom_id res chain seq x y z
N MET A 1 -26.71 -36.17 81.30
CA MET A 1 -27.54 -36.82 80.25
C MET A 1 -27.43 -35.98 79.01
N VAL A 2 -26.92 -36.60 77.94
CA VAL A 2 -26.57 -35.96 76.66
C VAL A 2 -27.84 -35.68 75.87
N THR A 3 -27.96 -34.50 75.28
CA THR A 3 -28.89 -34.26 74.17
C THR A 3 -28.27 -33.28 73.19
N LEU A 4 -27.93 -33.81 72.02
CA LEU A 4 -27.42 -33.13 70.83
C LEU A 4 -28.42 -32.10 70.32
N LEU A 5 -27.94 -30.93 69.90
CA LEU A 5 -28.64 -30.08 68.93
C LEU A 5 -27.72 -29.84 67.72
N THR A 6 -28.22 -30.27 66.58
CA THR A 6 -27.60 -30.34 65.26
C THR A 6 -27.42 -28.97 64.62
N PHE A 7 -26.21 -28.67 64.12
CA PHE A 7 -25.93 -27.57 63.20
C PHE A 7 -26.21 -28.02 61.76
N THR A 8 -27.10 -27.31 61.06
CA THR A 8 -27.41 -27.52 59.64
C THR A 8 -26.39 -26.77 58.78
N LEU A 9 -25.53 -27.48 58.07
CA LEU A 9 -24.63 -26.93 57.05
C LEU A 9 -25.38 -26.83 55.71
N ALA A 10 -25.64 -25.60 55.26
CA ALA A 10 -26.10 -25.33 53.90
C ALA A 10 -24.90 -25.42 52.94
N VAL A 11 -24.85 -26.47 52.13
CA VAL A 11 -23.88 -26.61 51.04
C VAL A 11 -24.45 -25.89 49.82
N CYS A 12 -23.91 -24.70 49.52
CA CYS A 12 -24.13 -24.02 48.25
C CYS A 12 -23.32 -24.72 47.16
N SER A 13 -23.99 -25.46 46.29
CA SER A 13 -23.42 -26.04 45.08
C SER A 13 -23.07 -24.92 44.07
N LEU A 14 -21.78 -24.60 43.94
CA LEU A 14 -21.28 -23.75 42.87
C LEU A 14 -21.29 -24.54 41.55
N TRP A 15 -22.29 -24.24 40.70
CA TRP A 15 -22.27 -24.60 39.29
C TRP A 15 -21.16 -23.81 38.59
N PHE A 16 -20.03 -24.46 38.30
CA PHE A 16 -19.07 -23.95 37.33
C PHE A 16 -19.64 -24.16 35.93
N ALA A 17 -20.28 -23.12 35.38
CA ALA A 17 -20.54 -23.06 33.95
C ALA A 17 -19.19 -23.03 33.23
N SER A 18 -18.85 -24.14 32.57
CA SER A 18 -17.72 -24.22 31.64
C SER A 18 -17.98 -23.24 30.49
N ALA A 19 -17.34 -22.08 30.56
CA ALA A 19 -17.26 -21.15 29.45
C ALA A 19 -16.44 -21.83 28.34
N GLY A 20 -17.13 -22.39 27.35
CA GLY A 20 -16.50 -22.91 26.14
C GLY A 20 -15.66 -21.79 25.51
N ASN A 21 -14.36 -21.98 25.44
CA ASN A 21 -13.47 -21.11 24.68
C ASN A 21 -14.01 -21.01 23.26
N PRO A 22 -14.30 -19.81 22.73
CA PRO A 22 -14.59 -19.67 21.32
C PRO A 22 -13.35 -20.13 20.57
N ALA A 23 -13.48 -21.19 19.78
CA ALA A 23 -12.46 -21.65 18.88
C ALA A 23 -12.05 -20.47 17.99
N VAL A 24 -10.85 -19.94 18.26
CA VAL A 24 -10.20 -18.97 17.37
C VAL A 24 -9.97 -19.73 16.07
N ARG A 25 -10.87 -19.52 15.10
CA ARG A 25 -10.66 -19.98 13.73
C ARG A 25 -9.40 -19.27 13.24
N SER A 26 -8.28 -19.98 13.17
CA SER A 26 -7.12 -19.50 12.44
C SER A 26 -7.54 -19.37 10.99
N ILE A 27 -7.83 -18.15 10.57
CA ILE A 27 -7.93 -17.83 9.15
C ILE A 27 -6.52 -18.11 8.63
N SER A 28 -6.36 -19.19 7.87
CA SER A 28 -5.10 -19.53 7.22
C SER A 28 -4.72 -18.34 6.36
N GLN A 29 -3.73 -17.57 6.82
CA GLN A 29 -3.23 -16.41 6.10
C GLN A 29 -2.53 -16.97 4.86
N GLU A 30 -3.06 -16.71 3.67
CA GLU A 30 -2.42 -17.17 2.44
C GLU A 30 -0.96 -16.67 2.43
N PRO A 31 0.01 -17.56 2.14
CA PRO A 31 1.41 -17.20 2.17
C PRO A 31 1.65 -16.07 1.17
N SER A 32 2.13 -14.93 1.67
CA SER A 32 2.46 -13.79 0.84
C SER A 32 3.70 -14.11 0.00
N PRO A 33 3.77 -13.63 -1.26
CA PRO A 33 4.90 -13.93 -2.14
C PRO A 33 6.18 -13.32 -1.58
N ASP A 34 7.29 -14.04 -1.68
CA ASP A 34 8.60 -13.54 -1.27
C ASP A 34 9.00 -12.30 -2.08
N PRO A 35 9.71 -11.33 -1.47
CA PRO A 35 10.12 -10.11 -2.13
C PRO A 35 11.12 -10.38 -3.27
N PRO A 36 10.91 -9.80 -4.47
CA PRO A 36 11.92 -9.82 -5.53
C PRO A 36 13.20 -9.08 -5.13
N ALA A 37 14.30 -9.35 -5.82
CA ALA A 37 15.61 -8.75 -5.54
C ALA A 37 15.73 -7.26 -5.91
N ASP A 38 14.92 -6.76 -6.87
CA ASP A 38 14.94 -5.36 -7.27
C ASP A 38 13.89 -4.55 -6.49
N PHE A 39 14.38 -3.81 -5.48
CA PHE A 39 13.54 -3.00 -4.59
C PHE A 39 13.13 -1.64 -5.18
N THR A 40 13.48 -1.37 -6.45
CA THR A 40 13.13 -0.10 -7.12
C THR A 40 11.85 -0.20 -7.95
N LYS A 41 11.33 -1.40 -8.15
CA LYS A 41 10.16 -1.66 -8.99
C LYS A 41 8.89 -1.83 -8.16
N ILE A 42 7.78 -1.67 -8.86
CA ILE A 42 6.45 -1.96 -8.37
C ILE A 42 5.97 -3.21 -9.08
N TYR A 43 5.51 -4.19 -8.32
CA TYR A 43 5.11 -5.49 -8.84
C TYR A 43 3.60 -5.70 -8.71
N TYR A 44 3.05 -6.57 -9.53
CA TYR A 44 1.71 -7.12 -9.38
C TYR A 44 1.77 -8.65 -9.49
N LEU A 45 0.77 -9.35 -8.96
CA LEU A 45 0.66 -10.80 -9.10
C LEU A 45 0.07 -11.18 -10.47
N SER A 46 0.76 -12.06 -11.18
CA SER A 46 0.21 -12.72 -12.37
C SER A 46 -0.79 -13.81 -11.99
N ALA A 47 -1.54 -14.32 -12.98
CA ALA A 47 -2.44 -15.46 -12.79
C ALA A 47 -1.72 -16.73 -12.27
N ASN A 48 -0.41 -16.84 -12.49
CA ASN A 48 0.41 -17.97 -12.03
C ASN A 48 1.09 -17.67 -10.68
N ASN A 49 0.55 -16.74 -9.90
CA ASN A 49 1.08 -16.30 -8.61
C ASN A 49 2.55 -15.84 -8.65
N THR A 50 2.99 -15.28 -9.78
CA THR A 50 4.35 -14.77 -9.97
C THR A 50 4.34 -13.26 -9.93
N LEU A 51 5.29 -12.65 -9.21
CA LEU A 51 5.46 -11.20 -9.18
C LEU A 51 6.08 -10.71 -10.49
N ILE A 52 5.37 -9.82 -11.18
CA ILE A 52 5.82 -9.21 -12.44
C ILE A 52 5.91 -7.70 -12.24
N ALA A 53 7.04 -7.11 -12.66
CA ALA A 53 7.25 -5.68 -12.58
C ALA A 53 6.33 -4.93 -13.56
N LEU A 54 5.72 -3.86 -13.07
CA LEU A 54 5.01 -2.91 -13.93
C LEU A 54 5.99 -2.08 -14.76
N PRO A 55 5.62 -1.70 -15.99
CA PRO A 55 6.41 -0.77 -16.78
C PRO A 55 6.38 0.62 -16.14
N PHE A 56 7.50 1.32 -16.19
CA PHE A 56 7.63 2.69 -15.69
C PHE A 56 7.62 3.69 -16.84
N GLU A 57 6.93 4.80 -16.61
CA GLU A 57 6.87 5.95 -17.50
C GLU A 57 7.30 7.21 -16.75
N ALA A 58 7.90 8.14 -17.47
CA ALA A 58 8.39 9.37 -16.87
C ALA A 58 7.27 10.39 -16.73
N GLY A 59 7.05 10.85 -15.49
CA GLY A 59 6.32 12.07 -15.23
C GLY A 59 7.23 13.29 -15.37
N THR A 60 6.75 14.30 -16.08
CA THR A 60 7.43 15.59 -16.27
C THR A 60 6.66 16.69 -15.58
N THR A 61 7.37 17.48 -14.78
CA THR A 61 6.84 18.62 -14.04
C THR A 61 7.93 19.67 -13.87
N SER A 62 7.53 20.93 -13.75
CA SER A 62 8.45 22.04 -13.41
C SER A 62 8.72 22.16 -11.91
N VAL A 63 8.07 21.35 -11.08
CA VAL A 63 8.15 21.44 -9.61
C VAL A 63 9.11 20.39 -9.06
N ASN A 64 10.10 20.84 -8.29
CA ASN A 64 10.97 19.97 -7.52
C ASN A 64 10.32 19.62 -6.17
N VAL A 65 9.75 18.42 -6.07
CA VAL A 65 9.04 17.96 -4.87
C VAL A 65 9.96 17.58 -3.71
N PHE A 66 11.28 17.56 -3.91
CA PHE A 66 12.25 17.29 -2.84
C PHE A 66 12.72 18.56 -2.12
N GLN A 67 12.29 19.73 -2.59
CA GLN A 67 12.58 21.02 -1.97
C GLN A 67 11.30 21.65 -1.40
N PRO A 68 11.40 22.46 -0.33
CA PRO A 68 10.27 23.22 0.16
C PRO A 68 9.69 24.13 -0.94
N ALA A 69 8.38 24.09 -1.17
CA ALA A 69 7.76 24.95 -2.16
C ALA A 69 7.79 26.42 -1.73
N SER A 70 7.99 27.34 -2.68
CA SER A 70 7.97 28.79 -2.42
C SER A 70 6.57 29.36 -2.21
N GLU A 71 5.57 28.70 -2.80
CA GLU A 71 4.15 29.09 -2.76
C GLU A 71 3.25 27.85 -2.84
N ASP A 72 1.99 28.02 -2.43
CA ASP A 72 0.96 27.02 -2.65
C ASP A 72 0.64 26.98 -4.14
N ARG A 73 0.66 25.79 -4.73
CA ARG A 73 0.37 25.65 -6.16
C ARG A 73 -0.23 24.30 -6.48
N VAL A 74 -1.22 24.32 -7.37
CA VAL A 74 -1.67 23.13 -8.10
C VAL A 74 -0.92 23.10 -9.43
N THR A 75 -0.23 22.00 -9.71
CA THR A 75 0.48 21.78 -10.97
C THR A 75 0.07 20.47 -11.60
N ARG A 76 0.36 20.33 -12.89
CA ARG A 76 0.10 19.12 -13.67
C ARG A 76 1.41 18.37 -13.89
N VAL A 77 1.40 17.08 -13.58
CA VAL A 77 2.46 16.15 -13.98
C VAL A 77 2.02 15.51 -15.28
N ARG A 78 2.83 15.62 -16.33
CA ARG A 78 2.58 15.03 -17.63
C ARG A 78 3.31 13.70 -17.74
N VAL A 79 2.60 12.63 -18.07
CA VAL A 79 3.16 11.30 -18.25
C VAL A 79 3.41 11.06 -19.74
N SER A 80 4.68 10.97 -20.10
CA SER A 80 5.15 10.80 -21.48
C SER A 80 5.71 9.39 -21.64
N GLY A 81 5.27 8.66 -22.66
CA GLY A 81 5.75 7.29 -22.90
C GLY A 81 4.80 6.45 -23.73
N ARG A 82 5.18 5.19 -23.97
CA ARG A 82 4.29 4.20 -24.57
C ARG A 82 3.17 3.92 -23.58
N ARG A 83 1.97 4.38 -23.93
CA ARG A 83 0.72 4.21 -23.18
C ARG A 83 0.69 2.86 -22.47
N ALA A 84 0.31 2.86 -21.18
CA ALA A 84 0.25 1.70 -20.29
C ALA A 84 -0.11 0.39 -21.02
N GLU A 85 0.92 -0.36 -21.42
CA GLU A 85 0.76 -1.58 -22.22
C GLU A 85 0.12 -2.69 -21.37
N LYS A 86 0.38 -2.66 -20.06
CA LYS A 86 -0.11 -3.65 -19.11
C LYS A 86 -1.59 -3.44 -18.79
N VAL A 87 -2.39 -4.47 -19.10
CA VAL A 87 -3.81 -4.56 -18.72
C VAL A 87 -3.93 -5.40 -17.47
N LEU A 88 -4.64 -4.91 -16.47
CA LEU A 88 -4.99 -5.64 -15.25
C LEU A 88 -6.52 -5.73 -15.12
N THR A 89 -7.00 -6.71 -14.36
CA THR A 89 -8.42 -6.88 -14.00
C THR A 89 -8.61 -6.59 -12.51
N ASN A 90 -9.86 -6.37 -12.10
CA ASN A 90 -10.19 -6.14 -10.69
C ASN A 90 -10.15 -7.41 -9.83
N GLU A 91 -10.05 -8.59 -10.44
CA GLU A 91 -10.28 -9.88 -9.77
C GLU A 91 -9.27 -10.19 -8.66
N ASN A 92 -8.06 -9.59 -8.67
CA ASN A 92 -7.05 -9.70 -7.60
C ASN A 92 -6.01 -8.58 -7.72
N LEU A 93 -6.45 -7.33 -7.60
CA LEU A 93 -5.58 -6.18 -7.83
C LEU A 93 -4.72 -5.84 -6.60
N HIS A 94 -3.58 -6.54 -6.48
CA HIS A 94 -2.58 -6.34 -5.44
C HIS A 94 -1.28 -5.80 -6.06
N PHE A 95 -0.73 -4.77 -5.44
CA PHE A 95 0.57 -4.22 -5.80
C PHE A 95 1.56 -4.45 -4.69
N PHE A 96 2.80 -4.76 -5.05
CA PHE A 96 3.86 -5.03 -4.10
C PHE A 96 4.96 -4.00 -4.29
N VAL A 97 5.29 -3.31 -3.21
CA VAL A 97 6.17 -2.14 -3.21
C VAL A 97 7.18 -2.21 -2.08
N PHE A 98 8.22 -1.39 -2.21
CA PHE A 98 9.32 -1.31 -1.27
C PHE A 98 9.47 0.11 -0.78
N VAL A 99 9.32 0.32 0.52
CA VAL A 99 9.42 1.65 1.14
C VAL A 99 10.54 1.63 2.16
N ALA A 100 11.63 2.33 1.85
CA ALA A 100 12.71 2.57 2.80
C ALA A 100 12.25 3.50 3.94
N ASP A 101 12.81 3.30 5.13
CA ASP A 101 12.56 4.18 6.26
C ASP A 101 12.91 5.64 5.89
N ARG A 102 12.02 6.59 6.23
CA ARG A 102 12.16 8.04 6.01
C ARG A 102 12.11 8.51 4.55
N MET A 103 11.50 7.76 3.64
CA MET A 103 11.20 8.29 2.31
C MET A 103 10.21 9.46 2.37
N ASP A 104 10.60 10.59 1.77
CA ASP A 104 9.82 11.82 1.66
C ASP A 104 10.02 12.44 0.26
N PRO A 105 8.95 12.75 -0.50
CA PRO A 105 7.53 12.53 -0.23
C PRO A 105 7.12 11.06 -0.08
N PRO A 106 5.96 10.78 0.56
CA PRO A 106 5.43 9.42 0.68
C PRO A 106 5.27 8.80 -0.72
N PRO A 107 5.98 7.69 -1.01
CA PRO A 107 5.95 7.07 -2.32
C PRO A 107 4.67 6.24 -2.49
N HIS A 108 4.53 5.64 -3.67
CA HIS A 108 3.57 4.57 -3.94
C HIS A 108 2.10 4.97 -3.74
N GLN A 109 1.78 6.18 -4.18
CA GLN A 109 0.40 6.67 -4.28
C GLN A 109 -0.21 6.20 -5.60
N LEU A 110 -1.41 5.60 -5.55
CA LEU A 110 -2.15 5.20 -6.74
C LEU A 110 -3.02 6.36 -7.21
N VAL A 111 -2.89 6.70 -8.49
CA VAL A 111 -3.64 7.79 -9.12
C VAL A 111 -4.28 7.31 -10.41
N ARG A 112 -5.42 7.89 -10.76
CA ARG A 112 -6.02 7.81 -12.09
C ARG A 112 -5.38 8.88 -12.97
N LEU A 113 -5.00 8.51 -14.18
CA LEU A 113 -4.47 9.44 -15.17
C LEU A 113 -5.61 10.03 -15.99
N ALA A 114 -5.65 11.37 -16.07
CA ALA A 114 -6.52 12.12 -16.95
C ALA A 114 -5.84 12.37 -18.31
N GLY A 115 -6.50 12.05 -19.41
CA GLY A 115 -5.97 12.33 -20.75
C GLY A 115 -6.47 11.41 -21.85
N GLY A 116 -6.20 11.80 -23.10
CA GLY A 116 -6.54 11.08 -24.33
C GLY A 116 -5.35 10.36 -24.98
N LYS A 117 -5.41 10.08 -26.30
CA LYS A 117 -4.53 9.14 -27.01
C LYS A 117 -3.00 9.36 -26.86
N SER A 118 -2.49 10.56 -26.60
CA SER A 118 -1.04 10.86 -26.62
C SER A 118 -0.47 11.60 -25.41
N GLU A 119 -1.30 12.22 -24.56
CA GLU A 119 -0.84 12.96 -23.38
C GLU A 119 -1.75 12.63 -22.20
N ARG A 120 -1.14 12.05 -21.16
CA ARG A 120 -1.80 11.69 -19.91
C ARG A 120 -1.21 12.51 -18.79
N SER A 121 -1.99 12.77 -17.78
CA SER A 121 -1.58 13.66 -16.72
C SER A 121 -2.31 13.40 -15.42
N LEU A 122 -1.75 13.90 -14.33
CA LEU A 122 -2.44 14.04 -13.05
C LEU A 122 -2.22 15.43 -12.50
N LYS A 123 -3.09 15.84 -11.57
CA LYS A 123 -2.89 17.06 -10.79
C LYS A 123 -2.26 16.71 -9.45
N ILE A 124 -1.29 17.52 -9.04
CA ILE A 124 -0.71 17.49 -7.70
C ILE A 124 -0.80 18.88 -7.09
N SER A 125 -0.87 18.91 -5.76
CA SER A 125 -0.75 20.11 -4.95
C SER A 125 0.58 20.09 -4.22
N VAL A 126 1.23 21.25 -4.15
CA VAL A 126 2.38 21.51 -3.28
C VAL A 126 2.01 22.64 -2.33
N ILE A 127 2.53 22.56 -1.11
CA ILE A 127 2.22 23.48 -0.02
C ILE A 127 3.47 24.28 0.31
N LYS A 128 3.33 25.61 0.40
CA LYS A 128 4.39 26.55 0.75
C LYS A 128 5.15 26.10 2.01
N GLY A 129 6.47 26.13 1.93
CA GLY A 129 7.36 25.76 3.03
C GLY A 129 7.43 24.26 3.31
N ARG A 130 6.70 23.41 2.58
CA ARG A 130 6.73 21.95 2.72
C ARG A 130 7.40 21.29 1.53
N ARG A 131 8.14 20.22 1.81
CA ARG A 131 8.58 19.27 0.80
C ARG A 131 7.42 18.34 0.45
N GLY A 132 7.50 17.74 -0.72
CA GLY A 132 6.55 16.76 -1.19
C GLY A 132 5.37 17.36 -1.94
N TYR A 133 4.38 16.50 -2.16
CA TYR A 133 3.17 16.82 -2.91
C TYR A 133 2.02 15.93 -2.43
N ALA A 134 0.80 16.30 -2.81
CA ALA A 134 -0.37 15.44 -2.69
C ALA A 134 -1.13 15.40 -4.03
N PRO A 135 -1.42 14.21 -4.59
CA PRO A 135 -2.32 14.07 -5.71
C PRO A 135 -3.67 14.68 -5.38
N PHE A 136 -4.29 15.32 -6.37
CA PHE A 136 -5.59 15.93 -6.19
C PHE A 136 -6.65 14.86 -5.95
N ASP A 137 -7.65 15.16 -5.11
CA ASP A 137 -8.61 14.14 -4.62
C ASP A 137 -9.33 13.40 -5.75
N GLY A 138 -9.71 14.10 -6.82
CA GLY A 138 -10.36 13.50 -7.99
C GLY A 138 -9.48 12.51 -8.77
N ASP A 139 -8.15 12.60 -8.63
CA ASP A 139 -7.20 11.69 -9.27
C ASP A 139 -6.69 10.62 -8.29
N ASN A 140 -6.74 10.87 -6.97
CA ASN A 140 -6.17 10.02 -5.94
C ASN A 140 -7.05 8.79 -5.65
N ILE A 141 -6.46 7.61 -5.64
CA ILE A 141 -7.15 6.37 -5.27
C ILE A 141 -6.71 5.94 -3.88
N ARG A 142 -7.71 5.72 -3.02
CA ARG A 142 -7.46 5.23 -1.66
C ARG A 142 -7.01 3.77 -1.69
N LEU A 143 -5.91 3.51 -1.02
CA LEU A 143 -5.28 2.20 -0.90
C LEU A 143 -5.29 1.75 0.57
N GLU A 144 -5.61 0.47 0.79
CA GLU A 144 -5.16 -0.29 1.94
C GLU A 144 -3.65 -0.58 1.81
N ARG A 145 -2.94 -0.55 2.93
CA ARG A 145 -1.49 -0.75 3.02
C ARG A 145 -1.19 -1.79 4.09
N ILE A 146 -0.53 -2.87 3.69
CA ILE A 146 -0.18 -3.98 4.58
C ILE A 146 1.33 -4.18 4.50
N ILE A 147 2.01 -4.14 5.66
CA ILE A 147 3.43 -4.49 5.72
C ILE A 147 3.51 -6.01 5.76
N LEU A 148 4.13 -6.61 4.75
CA LEU A 148 4.33 -8.06 4.66
C LEU A 148 5.61 -8.47 5.37
N LYS A 149 6.69 -7.70 5.19
CA LYS A 149 8.00 -7.99 5.76
C LYS A 149 8.83 -6.71 5.92
N ARG A 150 9.65 -6.66 6.96
CA ARG A 150 10.71 -5.65 7.10
C ARG A 150 12.04 -6.28 6.71
N LEU A 151 12.69 -5.71 5.71
CA LEU A 151 13.95 -6.18 5.16
C LEU A 151 15.10 -5.37 5.74
N HIS A 152 16.24 -6.02 5.93
CA HIS A 152 17.50 -5.41 6.31
C HIS A 152 18.47 -5.53 5.13
N VAL A 153 18.81 -4.40 4.52
CA VAL A 153 19.51 -4.35 3.23
C VAL A 153 20.80 -3.55 3.39
N GLU A 154 21.93 -4.09 2.94
CA GLU A 154 23.20 -3.39 2.92
C GLU A 154 23.20 -2.31 1.82
N ALA A 155 23.48 -1.06 2.19
CA ALA A 155 23.54 0.11 1.30
C ALA A 155 24.98 0.65 1.15
N GLY A 156 25.97 -0.18 1.50
CA GLY A 156 27.39 0.10 1.49
C GLY A 156 28.07 -0.36 2.78
N PRO A 157 29.41 -0.23 2.87
CA PRO A 157 30.18 -0.74 4.00
C PRO A 157 29.64 -0.24 5.34
N ASN A 158 29.19 -1.14 6.20
CA ASN A 158 28.57 -0.85 7.51
C ASN A 158 27.38 0.12 7.47
N ARG A 159 26.69 0.25 6.33
CA ARG A 159 25.48 1.05 6.19
C ARG A 159 24.32 0.14 5.80
N PHE A 160 23.27 0.17 6.59
CA PHE A 160 22.08 -0.63 6.36
C PHE A 160 20.85 0.25 6.21
N LEU A 161 19.96 -0.17 5.32
CA LEU A 161 18.64 0.39 5.14
C LEU A 161 17.62 -0.64 5.56
N PHE A 162 16.59 -0.17 6.27
CA PHE A 162 15.40 -0.95 6.49
C PHE A 162 14.39 -0.62 5.40
N ILE A 163 13.87 -1.66 4.75
CA ILE A 163 12.90 -1.55 3.68
C ILE A 163 11.64 -2.33 4.08
N ASN A 164 10.50 -1.65 4.12
CA ASN A 164 9.22 -2.30 4.28
C ASN A 164 8.77 -2.83 2.92
N TYR A 165 8.68 -4.15 2.81
CA TYR A 165 7.99 -4.83 1.72
C TYR A 165 6.50 -4.82 2.02
N MET A 166 5.73 -4.15 1.17
CA MET A 166 4.34 -3.83 1.43
C MET A 166 3.44 -4.30 0.30
N GLN A 167 2.23 -4.72 0.66
CA GLN A 167 1.11 -4.89 -0.26
C GLN A 167 0.23 -3.64 -0.24
N LEU A 168 -0.14 -3.17 -1.42
CA LEU A 168 -1.12 -2.11 -1.64
C LEU A 168 -2.35 -2.72 -2.32
N ARG A 169 -3.54 -2.41 -1.80
CA ARG A 169 -4.81 -2.84 -2.42
C ARG A 169 -5.75 -1.64 -2.55
N PRO A 170 -6.34 -1.39 -3.73
CA PRO A 170 -7.44 -0.43 -3.82
C PRO A 170 -8.57 -0.81 -2.87
N LEU A 171 -9.11 0.18 -2.16
CA LEU A 171 -10.26 -0.04 -1.25
C LEU A 171 -11.55 -0.37 -2.01
N GLN A 172 -11.61 0.00 -3.29
CA GLN A 172 -12.73 -0.22 -4.17
C GLN A 172 -12.22 -0.70 -5.53
N PRO A 173 -13.03 -1.47 -6.29
CA PRO A 173 -12.72 -1.79 -7.67
C PRO A 173 -12.42 -0.53 -8.48
N LEU A 174 -11.40 -0.59 -9.32
CA LEU A 174 -11.03 0.52 -10.18
C LEU A 174 -11.96 0.54 -11.40
N PRO A 175 -12.55 1.70 -11.74
CA PRO A 175 -13.22 1.88 -13.02
C PRO A 175 -12.28 1.64 -14.21
N ALA A 176 -12.85 1.44 -15.40
CA ALA A 176 -12.06 1.39 -16.61
C ALA A 176 -11.28 2.71 -16.80
N GLY A 177 -10.01 2.59 -17.19
CA GLY A 177 -9.13 3.75 -17.34
C GLY A 177 -7.66 3.42 -17.20
N GLU A 178 -6.85 4.49 -17.18
CA GLU A 178 -5.41 4.40 -16.97
C GLU A 178 -5.03 4.90 -15.59
N TYR A 179 -4.04 4.23 -15.03
CA TYR A 179 -3.61 4.43 -13.66
C TYR A 179 -2.10 4.45 -13.59
N ALA A 180 -1.60 5.13 -12.56
CA ALA A 180 -0.19 5.10 -12.21
C ALA A 180 -0.03 4.91 -10.71
N ILE A 181 0.96 4.12 -10.31
CA ILE A 181 1.50 4.15 -8.97
C ILE A 181 2.77 4.97 -9.05
N ILE A 182 2.78 6.11 -8.35
CA ILE A 182 3.97 6.96 -8.31
C ILE A 182 5.03 6.23 -7.48
N GLY A 183 6.21 5.99 -8.04
CA GLY A 183 7.30 5.35 -7.33
C GLY A 183 7.98 6.29 -6.34
N ASN A 184 9.30 6.23 -6.28
CA ASN A 184 10.10 7.06 -5.37
C ASN A 184 10.17 8.52 -5.80
N SER A 185 9.83 8.81 -7.06
CA SER A 185 9.81 10.16 -7.62
C SER A 185 8.67 10.32 -8.62
N LEU A 186 8.31 11.57 -8.94
CA LEU A 186 7.36 11.85 -10.03
C LEU A 186 7.89 11.46 -11.41
N ALA A 187 9.21 11.24 -11.55
CA ALA A 187 9.81 10.75 -12.78
C ALA A 187 9.70 9.22 -12.93
N ASP A 188 9.26 8.51 -11.90
CA ASP A 188 9.17 7.05 -11.88
C ASP A 188 7.72 6.62 -11.64
N MET A 189 6.90 6.55 -12.68
CA MET A 189 5.48 6.19 -12.55
C MET A 189 5.20 4.82 -13.14
N ALA A 190 4.85 3.84 -12.30
CA ALA A 190 4.45 2.51 -12.78
C ALA A 190 3.03 2.57 -13.33
N THR A 191 2.84 2.33 -14.64
CA THR A 191 1.55 2.53 -15.30
C THR A 191 0.87 1.22 -15.69
N PHE A 192 -0.46 1.23 -15.65
CA PHE A 192 -1.31 0.12 -16.09
C PHE A 192 -2.68 0.64 -16.51
N ARG A 193 -3.47 -0.21 -17.18
CA ARG A 193 -4.86 0.07 -17.52
C ARG A 193 -5.80 -0.99 -16.97
N ILE A 194 -6.99 -0.54 -16.57
CA ILE A 194 -8.13 -1.39 -16.24
C ILE A 194 -9.09 -1.35 -17.42
N LYS A 195 -9.52 -2.52 -17.87
CA LYS A 195 -10.53 -2.69 -18.92
C LYS A 195 -11.84 -3.16 -18.30
#